data_AF-A0A927SRB6-F1
#
_entry.id   AF-A0A927SRB6-F1
#
_cell.length_a   1.000
_cell.length_b   1.000
_cell.length_c   1.000
_cell.angle_alpha   90.00
_cell.angle_beta   90.00
_cell.angle_gamma   90.00
#
_symmetry.space_group_name_H-M   'P 1'
#
loop_
_entity.id
_entity.type
_entity.pdbx_description
1 polymer ?
#
loop_
_entity_poly.entity_id
_entity_poly.type
_entity_poly.pdbx_seq_one_letter_code
_entity_poly.pdbx_strand_id
1 'polypeptide(L)'
;MKNNNGMKIAVLKKESIFKRVPASELRLDDEFLKHQPKTEGELTFKKLVETVIKNGLKDFYRPIIDPSFDEEEDICYQPGKMPAVGMSYNWWKRNAKAFCPERGSRLGTKTEYVAFLATLIKELVATGWKVADAWNSVCNNSKELGHYWESKDAKHDFENTGSRENCGWYDLANAYKILAEDEEASGYWLAGGSYRNFGDRRPLAGLFLDFDWRNWNFFGCGWLVLETD
;
A
#
# COMPACT_ATOMS: atom_id res chain seq x y z
N MET A 1 -21.21 -7.67 -41.07
CA MET A 1 -19.94 -8.24 -40.57
C MET A 1 -18.85 -7.23 -40.91
N LYS A 2 -18.09 -6.64 -40.00
CA LYS A 2 -17.64 -7.06 -38.67
C LYS A 2 -17.98 -5.99 -37.62
N ASN A 3 -18.47 -6.47 -36.47
CA ASN A 3 -18.42 -5.76 -35.20
C ASN A 3 -16.96 -5.44 -34.88
N ASN A 4 -16.69 -4.25 -34.34
CA ASN A 4 -15.65 -4.15 -33.33
C ASN A 4 -16.09 -3.12 -32.28
N ASN A 5 -16.41 -3.68 -31.12
CA ASN A 5 -16.83 -3.03 -29.90
C ASN A 5 -16.05 -1.74 -29.65
N GLY A 6 -16.77 -0.63 -29.66
CA GLY A 6 -16.36 0.65 -29.07
C GLY A 6 -16.30 0.57 -27.54
N MET A 7 -15.69 -0.49 -27.00
CA MET A 7 -15.29 -0.58 -25.61
C MET A 7 -13.93 0.11 -25.49
N LYS A 8 -13.92 1.43 -25.76
CA LYS A 8 -12.83 2.30 -25.33
C LYS A 8 -12.94 2.38 -23.82
N ILE A 9 -12.23 1.45 -23.18
CA ILE A 9 -11.53 1.56 -21.90
C ILE A 9 -11.86 2.89 -21.25
N ALA A 10 -12.72 2.84 -20.23
CA ALA A 10 -12.91 3.96 -19.34
C ALA A 10 -11.52 4.32 -18.79
N VAL A 11 -10.95 5.37 -19.38
CA VAL A 11 -9.85 6.11 -18.78
C VAL A 11 -10.43 6.57 -17.45
N LEU A 12 -10.07 5.86 -16.38
CA LEU A 12 -10.32 6.28 -15.01
C LEU A 12 -9.93 7.76 -14.95
N LYS A 13 -10.92 8.63 -14.77
CA LYS A 13 -10.69 10.07 -14.67
C LYS A 13 -9.60 10.27 -13.61
N LYS A 14 -8.73 11.27 -13.77
CA LYS A 14 -7.61 11.55 -12.85
C LYS A 14 -8.02 11.64 -11.37
N GLU A 15 -9.31 11.90 -11.09
CA GLU A 15 -9.95 11.90 -9.76
C GLU A 15 -10.29 10.51 -9.19
N SER A 16 -10.37 9.44 -10.00
CA SER A 16 -10.76 8.09 -9.56
C SER A 16 -9.58 7.18 -9.22
N ILE A 17 -8.33 7.60 -9.42
CA ILE A 17 -7.14 6.82 -9.07
C ILE A 17 -6.63 7.10 -7.65
N PHE A 18 -7.00 8.23 -7.05
CA PHE A 18 -6.61 8.58 -5.69
C PHE A 18 -7.80 8.40 -4.76
N LYS A 19 -7.61 7.62 -3.71
CA LYS A 19 -8.66 7.36 -2.71
C LYS A 19 -8.22 7.94 -1.36
N ARG A 20 -9.17 8.58 -0.68
CA ARG A 20 -8.97 9.12 0.67
C ARG A 20 -8.74 7.96 1.65
N VAL A 21 -7.74 8.12 2.51
CA VAL A 21 -7.57 7.33 3.73
C VAL A 21 -8.09 8.17 4.89
N PRO A 22 -9.26 7.86 5.45
CA PRO A 22 -9.90 8.63 6.52
C PRO A 22 -9.25 8.34 7.87
N ALA A 23 -7.96 8.63 8.00
CA ALA A 23 -7.17 8.36 9.20
C ALA A 23 -7.71 9.08 10.44
N SER A 24 -8.28 10.28 10.25
CA SER A 24 -8.89 11.06 11.34
C SER A 24 -10.21 10.48 11.84
N GLU A 25 -10.81 9.54 11.10
CA GLU A 25 -12.06 8.86 11.47
C GLU A 25 -11.83 7.51 12.19
N LEU A 26 -10.57 7.11 12.38
CA LEU A 26 -10.20 5.93 13.18
C LEU A 26 -10.37 6.24 14.67
N ARG A 27 -11.04 5.35 15.40
CA ARG A 27 -11.34 5.54 16.83
C ARG A 27 -10.98 4.29 17.62
N LEU A 28 -10.52 4.47 18.86
CA LEU A 28 -10.15 3.36 19.74
C LEU A 28 -11.32 2.40 20.05
N ASP A 29 -12.56 2.86 19.90
CA ASP A 29 -13.79 2.10 20.11
C ASP A 29 -14.38 1.51 18.81
N ASP A 30 -13.71 1.68 17.67
CA ASP A 30 -14.07 1.02 16.41
C ASP A 30 -14.14 -0.50 16.60
N GLU A 31 -15.14 -1.13 15.99
CA GLU A 31 -15.39 -2.58 16.18
C GLU A 31 -14.17 -3.44 15.86
N PHE A 32 -13.46 -3.14 14.76
CA PHE A 32 -12.28 -3.91 14.38
C PHE A 32 -11.15 -3.79 15.42
N LEU A 33 -11.04 -2.69 16.18
CA LEU A 33 -10.02 -2.53 17.23
C LEU A 33 -10.36 -3.25 18.54
N LYS A 34 -11.59 -3.73 18.71
CA LYS A 34 -11.97 -4.57 19.86
C LYS A 34 -11.33 -5.96 19.80
N HIS A 35 -10.74 -6.33 18.66
CA HIS A 35 -9.94 -7.56 18.49
C HIS A 35 -8.88 -7.71 19.58
N GLN A 36 -8.78 -8.91 20.15
CA GLN A 36 -7.73 -9.26 21.08
C GLN A 36 -6.57 -9.90 20.30
N PRO A 37 -5.37 -9.28 20.27
CA PRO A 37 -4.23 -9.81 19.53
C PRO A 37 -3.88 -11.25 19.95
N LYS A 38 -3.65 -12.10 18.95
CA LYS A 38 -3.29 -13.51 19.12
C LYS A 38 -1.82 -13.80 18.86
N THR A 39 -1.13 -12.86 18.20
CA THR A 39 0.29 -12.96 17.84
C THR A 39 1.03 -11.69 18.25
N GLU A 40 2.36 -11.77 18.32
CA GLU A 40 3.22 -10.60 18.56
C GLU A 40 3.10 -9.56 17.42
N GLY A 41 2.92 -10.03 16.18
CA GLY A 41 2.69 -9.17 15.01
C GLY A 41 1.39 -8.37 15.15
N GLU A 42 0.29 -9.02 15.52
CA GLU A 42 -0.98 -8.34 15.79
C GLU A 42 -0.86 -7.36 16.96
N LEU A 43 -0.18 -7.73 18.04
CA LEU A 43 0.00 -6.87 19.21
C LEU A 43 0.80 -5.62 18.85
N THR A 44 1.88 -5.78 18.09
CA THR A 44 2.73 -4.68 17.62
C THR A 44 1.94 -3.77 16.68
N PHE A 45 1.24 -4.33 15.70
CA PHE A 45 0.42 -3.55 14.78
C PHE A 45 -0.69 -2.79 15.53
N LYS A 46 -1.38 -3.42 16.49
CA LYS A 46 -2.41 -2.77 17.29
C LYS A 46 -1.87 -1.55 18.04
N LYS A 47 -0.71 -1.68 18.70
CA LYS A 47 -0.05 -0.55 19.38
C LYS A 47 0.28 0.59 18.43
N LEU A 48 0.75 0.28 17.22
CA LEU A 48 1.00 1.30 16.19
C LEU A 48 -0.29 2.03 15.80
N VAL A 49 -1.38 1.30 15.55
CA VAL A 49 -2.69 1.91 15.22
C VAL A 49 -3.21 2.78 16.37
N GLU A 50 -3.11 2.32 17.61
CA GLU A 50 -3.49 3.13 18.78
C GLU A 50 -2.67 4.42 18.88
N THR A 51 -1.37 4.37 18.57
CA THR A 51 -0.50 5.55 18.52
C THR A 51 -0.92 6.50 17.39
N VAL A 52 -1.24 5.99 16.19
CA VAL A 52 -1.78 6.80 15.09
C VAL A 52 -3.02 7.58 15.53
N ILE A 53 -3.97 6.90 16.19
CA ILE A 53 -5.23 7.49 16.65
C ILE A 53 -4.96 8.54 17.73
N LYS A 54 -4.14 8.22 18.73
CA LYS A 54 -3.80 9.15 19.83
C LYS A 54 -3.09 10.40 19.33
N ASN A 55 -2.26 10.28 18.29
CA ASN A 55 -1.54 11.41 17.69
C ASN A 55 -2.42 12.23 16.72
N GLY A 56 -3.63 11.77 16.40
CA GLY A 56 -4.58 12.51 15.57
C GLY A 56 -4.09 12.71 14.13
N LEU A 57 -3.61 11.64 13.48
CA LEU A 57 -3.19 11.70 12.09
C LEU A 57 -4.34 12.22 11.20
N LYS A 58 -4.05 13.24 10.39
CA LYS A 58 -4.99 13.80 9.43
C LYS A 58 -5.26 12.83 8.29
N ASP A 59 -6.40 13.01 7.64
CA ASP A 59 -6.68 12.34 6.38
C ASP A 59 -5.62 12.66 5.33
N PHE A 60 -5.43 11.74 4.41
CA PHE A 60 -4.55 11.88 3.25
C PHE A 60 -5.11 11.09 2.08
N TYR A 61 -4.55 11.26 0.90
CA TYR A 61 -4.90 10.47 -0.27
C TYR A 61 -3.74 9.58 -0.67
N ARG A 62 -4.05 8.41 -1.24
CA ARG A 62 -3.05 7.61 -1.94
C ARG A 62 -3.62 7.05 -3.25
N PRO A 63 -2.78 6.74 -4.23
CA PRO A 63 -3.21 6.00 -5.42
C PRO A 63 -3.77 4.62 -5.04
N ILE A 64 -4.80 4.14 -5.75
CA ILE A 64 -5.42 2.84 -5.50
C ILE A 64 -4.63 1.67 -6.09
N ILE A 65 -3.78 1.93 -7.09
CA ILE A 65 -2.88 0.96 -7.75
C ILE A 65 -1.42 1.35 -7.48
N ASP A 66 -0.49 0.43 -7.73
CA ASP A 66 0.95 0.74 -7.68
C ASP A 66 1.38 1.69 -8.82
N PRO A 67 2.45 2.48 -8.62
CA PRO A 67 2.99 3.30 -9.69
C PRO A 67 3.57 2.43 -10.81
N SER A 68 3.61 2.98 -12.01
CA SER A 68 4.30 2.48 -13.19
C SER A 68 5.15 3.59 -13.80
N PHE A 69 6.03 3.24 -14.73
CA PHE A 69 6.69 4.22 -15.58
C PHE A 69 5.90 4.43 -16.88
N ASP A 70 5.83 5.67 -17.36
CA ASP A 70 5.41 5.96 -18.72
C ASP A 70 6.59 5.86 -19.71
N GLU A 71 6.37 6.32 -20.94
CA GLU A 71 7.38 6.25 -22.01
C GLU A 71 8.56 7.20 -21.76
N GLU A 72 8.39 8.21 -20.90
CA GLU A 72 9.42 9.18 -20.51
C GLU A 72 10.11 8.79 -19.19
N GLU A 73 9.82 7.59 -18.68
CA GLU A 73 10.25 7.09 -17.36
C GLU A 73 9.71 7.89 -16.16
N ASP A 74 8.65 8.66 -16.37
CA ASP A 74 7.98 9.41 -15.31
C ASP A 74 6.96 8.52 -14.57
N ILE A 75 6.71 8.88 -13.30
CA ILE A 75 5.74 8.17 -12.46
C ILE A 75 4.34 8.38 -13.03
N CYS A 76 3.66 7.28 -13.35
CA CYS A 76 2.26 7.29 -13.76
C CYS A 76 1.47 6.21 -13.01
N TYR A 77 0.14 6.37 -12.96
CA TYR A 77 -0.77 5.38 -12.37
C TYR A 77 -1.77 4.94 -13.45
N GLN A 78 -1.45 3.84 -14.11
CA GLN A 78 -2.28 3.28 -15.17
C GLN A 78 -2.36 1.76 -15.03
N PRO A 79 -3.56 1.16 -14.94
CA PRO A 79 -3.72 -0.28 -14.90
C PRO A 79 -3.12 -0.98 -16.13
N GLY A 80 -2.66 -2.21 -15.94
CA GLY A 80 -2.13 -3.05 -17.03
C GLY A 80 -0.66 -2.79 -17.37
N LYS A 81 0.03 -1.90 -16.65
CA LYS A 81 1.46 -1.64 -16.80
C LYS A 81 2.28 -2.42 -15.76
N MET A 82 3.58 -2.56 -16.02
CA MET A 82 4.51 -3.10 -15.02
C MET A 82 4.63 -2.12 -13.84
N PRO A 83 4.74 -2.62 -12.59
CA PRO A 83 5.03 -1.75 -11.45
C PRO A 83 6.39 -1.09 -11.61
N ALA A 84 6.50 0.16 -11.18
CA ALA A 84 7.72 0.96 -11.16
C ALA A 84 8.66 0.44 -10.06
N VAL A 85 9.42 -0.60 -10.35
CA VAL A 85 10.44 -1.16 -9.44
C VAL A 85 11.85 -0.85 -9.96
N GLY A 86 12.88 -1.15 -9.15
CA GLY A 86 14.28 -1.00 -9.56
C GLY A 86 14.87 0.38 -9.31
N MET A 87 14.11 1.31 -8.73
CA MET A 87 14.61 2.62 -8.34
C MET A 87 15.10 2.63 -6.88
N SER A 88 16.11 3.45 -6.59
CA SER A 88 16.62 3.63 -5.22
C SER A 88 15.72 4.52 -4.38
N TYR A 89 15.89 4.48 -3.05
CA TYR A 89 15.18 5.41 -2.15
C TYR A 89 15.42 6.88 -2.53
N ASN A 90 16.67 7.28 -2.81
CA ASN A 90 16.97 8.67 -3.19
C ASN A 90 16.27 9.09 -4.48
N TRP A 91 16.12 8.17 -5.43
CA TRP A 91 15.35 8.43 -6.64
C TRP A 91 13.88 8.67 -6.29
N TRP A 92 13.28 7.80 -5.47
CA TRP A 92 11.89 7.93 -5.02
C TRP A 92 11.65 9.20 -4.20
N LYS A 93 12.52 9.52 -3.23
CA LYS A 93 12.42 10.73 -2.39
C LYS A 93 12.38 12.01 -3.23
N ARG A 94 13.13 12.05 -4.33
CA ARG A 94 13.16 13.19 -5.26
C ARG A 94 11.94 13.20 -6.18
N ASN A 95 11.67 12.11 -6.87
CA ASN A 95 10.65 12.08 -7.93
C ASN A 95 9.23 12.02 -7.38
N ALA A 96 9.01 11.45 -6.18
CA ALA A 96 7.71 11.51 -5.52
C ALA A 96 7.25 12.95 -5.26
N LYS A 97 8.18 13.87 -4.98
CA LYS A 97 7.88 15.31 -4.81
C LYS A 97 7.52 16.01 -6.12
N ALA A 98 8.13 15.57 -7.22
CA ALA A 98 7.91 16.15 -8.54
C ALA A 98 6.63 15.64 -9.21
N PHE A 99 6.12 14.47 -8.80
CA PHE A 99 4.96 13.83 -9.43
C PHE A 99 3.67 14.66 -9.41
N CYS A 100 3.31 15.23 -8.26
CA CYS A 100 2.09 16.03 -8.09
C CYS A 100 2.33 17.09 -6.99
N PRO A 101 3.20 18.08 -7.24
CA PRO A 101 3.62 19.06 -6.24
C PRO A 101 2.47 19.92 -5.74
N GLU A 102 1.45 20.17 -6.58
CA GLU A 102 0.27 20.95 -6.25
C GLU A 102 -0.62 20.30 -5.18
N ARG A 103 -0.46 18.98 -4.95
CA ARG A 103 -1.14 18.23 -3.88
C ARG A 103 -0.17 17.72 -2.82
N GLY A 104 1.02 18.32 -2.71
CA GLY A 104 2.01 17.95 -1.70
C GLY A 104 2.52 16.51 -1.83
N SER A 105 2.60 15.97 -3.05
CA SER A 105 3.03 14.60 -3.27
C SER A 105 4.39 14.28 -2.62
N ARG A 106 4.47 13.12 -1.96
CA ARG A 106 5.70 12.63 -1.32
C ARG A 106 5.61 11.14 -1.05
N LEU A 107 6.72 10.54 -0.62
CA LEU A 107 6.67 9.25 0.03
C LEU A 107 5.84 9.36 1.32
N GLY A 108 4.96 8.38 1.54
CA GLY A 108 4.18 8.28 2.76
C GLY A 108 5.01 7.71 3.90
N THR A 109 4.71 8.15 5.11
CA THR A 109 5.39 7.78 6.35
C THR A 109 4.94 6.40 6.86
N LYS A 110 5.70 5.84 7.80
CA LYS A 110 5.31 4.64 8.56
C LYS A 110 3.92 4.79 9.18
N THR A 111 3.64 5.94 9.79
CA THR A 111 2.36 6.23 10.47
C THR A 111 1.19 6.25 9.48
N GLU A 112 1.37 6.86 8.31
CA GLU A 112 0.35 6.86 7.24
C GLU A 112 0.11 5.45 6.69
N TYR A 113 1.16 4.66 6.50
CA TYR A 113 1.00 3.27 6.05
C TYR A 113 0.24 2.42 7.09
N VAL A 114 0.52 2.59 8.39
CA VAL A 114 -0.23 1.94 9.47
C VAL A 114 -1.70 2.38 9.45
N ALA A 115 -1.98 3.67 9.27
CA ALA A 115 -3.35 4.19 9.18
C ALA A 115 -4.11 3.62 7.97
N PHE A 116 -3.43 3.47 6.83
CA PHE A 116 -3.96 2.82 5.65
C PHE A 116 -4.35 1.37 5.94
N LEU A 117 -3.47 0.58 6.57
CA LEU A 117 -3.79 -0.81 6.90
C LEU A 117 -4.93 -0.93 7.92
N ALA A 118 -5.01 -0.04 8.91
CA ALA A 118 -6.14 0.01 9.84
C ALA A 118 -7.46 0.30 9.11
N THR A 119 -7.43 1.23 8.15
CA THR A 119 -8.56 1.53 7.26
C THR A 119 -8.94 0.30 6.43
N LEU A 120 -7.95 -0.39 5.84
CA LEU A 120 -8.18 -1.62 5.08
C LEU A 120 -8.88 -2.70 5.93
N ILE A 121 -8.43 -2.92 7.18
CA ILE A 121 -9.11 -3.87 8.09
C ILE A 121 -10.55 -3.43 8.35
N LYS A 122 -10.79 -2.14 8.63
CA LYS A 122 -12.13 -1.59 8.85
C LYS A 122 -13.03 -1.81 7.62
N GLU A 123 -12.51 -1.60 6.42
CA GLU A 123 -13.23 -1.85 5.16
C GLU A 123 -13.48 -3.34 4.92
N LEU A 124 -12.51 -4.22 5.16
CA LEU A 124 -12.68 -5.67 5.05
C LEU A 124 -13.82 -6.15 5.96
N VAL A 125 -13.84 -5.69 7.22
CA VAL A 125 -14.92 -6.01 8.17
C VAL A 125 -16.27 -5.48 7.66
N ALA A 126 -16.32 -4.27 7.12
CA ALA A 126 -17.53 -3.70 6.53
C ALA A 126 -18.04 -4.49 5.30
N THR A 127 -17.15 -5.17 4.57
CA THR A 127 -17.53 -6.08 3.47
C THR A 127 -17.94 -7.48 3.92
N GLY A 128 -17.97 -7.74 5.24
CA GLY A 128 -18.46 -8.99 5.82
C GLY A 128 -17.38 -9.96 6.32
N TRP A 129 -16.10 -9.55 6.31
CA TRP A 129 -15.06 -10.36 6.94
C TRP A 129 -15.26 -10.39 8.45
N LYS A 130 -14.98 -11.54 9.09
CA LYS A 130 -14.86 -11.58 10.54
C LYS A 130 -13.66 -10.75 10.96
N VAL A 131 -13.79 -9.97 12.03
CA VAL A 131 -12.72 -9.13 12.57
C VAL A 131 -11.40 -9.90 12.73
N ALA A 132 -11.44 -11.10 13.32
CA ALA A 132 -10.25 -11.91 13.52
C ALA A 132 -9.59 -12.37 12.20
N ASP A 133 -10.38 -12.63 11.16
CA ASP A 133 -9.86 -13.05 9.86
C ASP A 133 -9.23 -11.87 9.11
N ALA A 134 -9.84 -10.68 9.20
CA ALA A 134 -9.28 -9.45 8.65
C ALA A 134 -7.93 -9.11 9.31
N TRP A 135 -7.86 -9.16 10.65
CA TRP A 135 -6.59 -8.99 11.38
C TRP A 135 -5.54 -10.02 10.98
N ASN A 136 -5.91 -11.30 10.92
CA ASN A 136 -5.00 -12.35 10.52
C ASN A 136 -4.46 -12.14 9.10
N SER A 137 -5.33 -11.73 8.16
CA SER A 137 -4.97 -11.48 6.77
C SER A 137 -4.03 -10.29 6.58
N VAL A 138 -4.06 -9.29 7.47
CA VAL A 138 -3.16 -8.13 7.37
C VAL A 138 -1.87 -8.35 8.16
N CYS A 139 -1.95 -8.99 9.33
CA CYS A 139 -0.85 -9.04 10.29
C CYS A 139 -0.04 -10.34 10.26
N ASN A 140 -0.63 -11.48 9.89
CA ASN A 140 0.01 -12.78 10.05
C ASN A 140 0.20 -13.54 8.74
N ASN A 141 -0.78 -13.55 7.83
CA ASN A 141 -0.64 -14.18 6.53
C ASN A 141 -1.50 -13.47 5.48
N SER A 142 -0.85 -12.70 4.62
CA SER A 142 -1.52 -11.84 3.66
C SER A 142 -1.74 -12.43 2.27
N LYS A 143 -1.54 -13.74 2.09
CA LYS A 143 -1.68 -14.40 0.79
C LYS A 143 -3.05 -14.25 0.11
N GLU A 144 -4.11 -14.08 0.90
CA GLU A 144 -5.49 -13.91 0.39
C GLU A 144 -5.74 -12.47 -0.11
N LEU A 145 -5.05 -11.48 0.46
CA LEU A 145 -5.21 -10.08 0.09
C LEU A 145 -4.24 -9.66 -1.01
N GLY A 146 -2.99 -10.12 -0.93
CA GLY A 146 -1.92 -9.66 -1.81
C GLY A 146 -1.51 -10.67 -2.87
N HIS A 147 -0.58 -10.24 -3.73
CA HIS A 147 0.12 -11.14 -4.64
C HIS A 147 1.41 -11.65 -4.01
N TYR A 148 1.36 -12.85 -3.43
CA TYR A 148 2.50 -13.57 -2.86
C TYR A 148 2.82 -14.83 -3.65
N TRP A 149 3.94 -15.48 -3.32
CA TRP A 149 4.42 -16.70 -3.99
C TRP A 149 3.41 -17.84 -3.90
N GLU A 150 2.70 -17.95 -2.78
CA GLU A 150 1.70 -18.97 -2.47
C GLU A 150 0.26 -18.46 -2.56
N SER A 151 0.06 -17.24 -3.07
CA SER A 151 -1.28 -16.72 -3.35
C SER A 151 -1.97 -17.57 -4.40
N LYS A 152 -3.30 -17.61 -4.34
CA LYS A 152 -4.11 -18.21 -5.40
C LYS A 152 -3.79 -17.55 -6.75
N ASP A 153 -3.57 -18.37 -7.78
CA ASP A 153 -3.24 -17.96 -9.15
C ASP A 153 -1.99 -17.06 -9.24
N ALA A 154 -1.01 -17.27 -8.34
CA ALA A 154 0.24 -16.52 -8.33
C ALA A 154 0.98 -16.62 -9.68
N LYS A 155 1.45 -15.48 -10.20
CA LYS A 155 2.25 -15.43 -11.42
C LYS A 155 3.71 -15.81 -11.22
N HIS A 156 4.19 -15.82 -9.96
CA HIS A 156 5.60 -15.99 -9.62
C HIS A 156 6.52 -14.95 -10.29
N ASP A 157 5.93 -13.81 -10.64
CA ASP A 157 6.53 -12.60 -11.18
C ASP A 157 5.62 -11.43 -10.76
N PHE A 158 6.01 -10.19 -11.06
CA PHE A 158 5.09 -9.07 -10.87
C PHE A 158 3.81 -9.26 -11.68
N GLU A 159 2.69 -8.98 -11.05
CA GLU A 159 1.45 -8.72 -11.77
C GLU A 159 1.48 -7.30 -12.33
N ASN A 160 0.82 -7.11 -13.48
CA ASN A 160 0.55 -5.77 -13.98
C ASN A 160 -0.32 -5.01 -12.97
N THR A 161 -0.11 -3.70 -12.85
CA THR A 161 -0.83 -2.84 -11.91
C THR A 161 -2.34 -2.91 -12.12
N GLY A 162 -3.10 -2.87 -11.03
CA GLY A 162 -4.56 -2.99 -11.04
C GLY A 162 -5.08 -4.42 -11.20
N SER A 163 -4.29 -5.47 -10.96
CA SER A 163 -4.72 -6.87 -11.19
C SER A 163 -5.63 -7.45 -10.09
N ARG A 164 -5.29 -7.23 -8.81
CA ARG A 164 -6.01 -7.81 -7.65
C ARG A 164 -6.66 -6.73 -6.81
N GLU A 165 -7.98 -6.73 -6.72
CA GLU A 165 -8.76 -5.75 -5.97
C GLU A 165 -9.17 -6.28 -4.59
N ASN A 166 -9.00 -5.47 -3.55
CA ASN A 166 -9.56 -5.65 -2.22
C ASN A 166 -10.04 -4.31 -1.66
N CYS A 167 -11.34 -4.16 -1.46
CA CYS A 167 -11.95 -2.94 -0.92
C CYS A 167 -11.64 -1.66 -1.73
N GLY A 168 -11.48 -1.79 -3.04
CA GLY A 168 -11.09 -0.73 -3.98
C GLY A 168 -9.59 -0.44 -3.99
N TRP A 169 -8.78 -1.24 -3.30
CA TRP A 169 -7.32 -1.15 -3.32
C TRP A 169 -6.72 -2.29 -4.12
N TYR A 170 -5.68 -1.99 -4.89
CA TYR A 170 -5.01 -2.94 -5.74
C TYR A 170 -3.55 -3.14 -5.35
N ASP A 171 -2.95 -4.18 -5.92
CA ASP A 171 -1.50 -4.41 -5.94
C ASP A 171 -0.87 -4.56 -4.53
N LEU A 172 -1.70 -4.99 -3.58
CA LEU A 172 -1.24 -5.34 -2.24
C LEU A 172 -0.18 -6.43 -2.35
N ALA A 173 1.00 -6.17 -1.77
CA ALA A 173 2.16 -7.05 -1.78
C ALA A 173 2.65 -7.55 -3.16
N ASN A 174 2.25 -6.94 -4.27
CA ASN A 174 2.85 -7.22 -5.58
C ASN A 174 4.33 -6.81 -5.60
N ALA A 175 4.59 -5.61 -5.10
CA ALA A 175 5.90 -5.07 -4.76
C ALA A 175 5.90 -4.51 -3.33
N TYR A 176 7.07 -4.52 -2.69
CA TYR A 176 7.29 -3.81 -1.42
C TYR A 176 6.96 -2.33 -1.57
N LYS A 177 6.54 -1.71 -0.48
CA LYS A 177 6.25 -0.29 -0.41
C LYS A 177 7.43 0.43 0.23
N ILE A 178 8.12 1.27 -0.52
CA ILE A 178 9.19 2.13 -0.01
C ILE A 178 8.54 3.34 0.63
N LEU A 179 8.69 3.47 1.95
CA LEU A 179 8.14 4.57 2.74
C LEU A 179 9.15 5.70 2.89
N ALA A 180 8.70 6.84 3.40
CA ALA A 180 9.56 7.95 3.79
C ALA A 180 10.54 7.54 4.88
N GLU A 181 11.65 8.28 4.94
CA GLU A 181 12.62 8.23 6.02
C GLU A 181 11.94 8.44 7.38
N ASP A 182 12.40 7.64 8.33
CA ASP A 182 12.05 7.70 9.74
C ASP A 182 13.27 8.26 10.47
N GLU A 183 13.20 9.54 10.84
CA GLU A 183 14.30 10.27 11.47
C GLU A 183 14.72 9.63 12.80
N GLU A 184 13.77 9.07 13.56
CA GLU A 184 14.05 8.40 14.83
C GLU A 184 14.84 7.11 14.61
N ALA A 185 14.53 6.37 13.53
CA ALA A 185 15.23 5.15 13.17
C ALA A 185 16.50 5.38 12.32
N SER A 186 16.73 6.61 11.85
CA SER A 186 17.85 6.97 10.95
C SER A 186 17.89 6.13 9.65
N GLY A 187 16.73 5.71 9.16
CA GLY A 187 16.58 4.82 8.00
C GLY A 187 15.24 5.03 7.30
N TYR A 188 14.91 4.17 6.33
CA TYR A 188 13.58 4.15 5.72
C TYR A 188 12.97 2.75 5.81
N TRP A 189 11.64 2.68 5.71
CA TRP A 189 10.93 1.42 5.85
C TRP A 189 10.55 0.84 4.50
N LEU A 190 10.79 -0.46 4.32
CA LEU A 190 10.11 -1.29 3.34
C LEU A 190 8.91 -1.94 4.02
N ALA A 191 7.72 -1.69 3.49
CA ALA A 191 6.47 -2.17 4.07
C ALA A 191 5.81 -3.24 3.20
N GLY A 192 5.14 -4.18 3.88
CA GLY A 192 4.46 -5.32 3.27
C GLY A 192 5.42 -6.38 2.72
N GLY A 193 5.00 -7.01 1.62
CA GLY A 193 5.75 -8.03 0.91
C GLY A 193 5.85 -7.76 -0.59
N SER A 194 6.40 -8.73 -1.31
CA SER A 194 6.44 -8.77 -2.78
C SER A 194 6.05 -10.17 -3.27
N TYR A 195 5.79 -10.32 -4.58
CA TYR A 195 5.42 -11.59 -5.21
C TYR A 195 6.36 -12.77 -4.92
N ARG A 196 7.63 -12.51 -4.59
CA ARG A 196 8.65 -13.53 -4.26
C ARG A 196 8.61 -14.01 -2.80
N ASN A 197 7.77 -13.43 -1.97
CA ASN A 197 7.69 -13.75 -0.55
C ASN A 197 6.52 -14.66 -0.24
N PHE A 198 6.59 -15.29 0.93
CA PHE A 198 5.42 -15.90 1.55
C PHE A 198 4.66 -14.86 2.38
N GLY A 199 3.33 -14.89 2.29
CA GLY A 199 2.42 -13.99 2.99
C GLY A 199 2.57 -14.06 4.51
N ASP A 200 3.02 -15.19 5.05
CA ASP A 200 3.29 -15.36 6.48
C ASP A 200 4.67 -14.88 6.93
N ARG A 201 5.62 -14.76 6.01
CA ARG A 201 6.97 -14.26 6.28
C ARG A 201 7.08 -12.75 6.07
N ARG A 202 6.27 -12.20 5.17
CA ARG A 202 6.23 -10.77 4.81
C ARG A 202 4.78 -10.29 4.72
N PRO A 203 3.99 -10.39 5.80
CA PRO A 203 2.60 -9.93 5.81
C PRO A 203 2.53 -8.42 5.53
N LEU A 204 1.34 -7.91 5.18
CA LEU A 204 1.15 -6.50 4.82
C LEU A 204 1.59 -5.54 5.93
N ALA A 205 1.35 -5.89 7.19
CA ALA A 205 1.80 -5.14 8.37
C ALA A 205 3.31 -5.26 8.66
N GLY A 206 4.04 -6.09 7.92
CA GLY A 206 5.49 -6.24 8.06
C GLY A 206 6.22 -4.95 7.68
N LEU A 207 7.15 -4.52 8.54
CA LEU A 207 7.98 -3.33 8.36
C LEU A 207 9.45 -3.72 8.53
N PHE A 208 10.26 -3.39 7.52
CA PHE A 208 11.69 -3.71 7.50
C PHE A 208 12.49 -2.42 7.34
N LEU A 209 13.33 -2.13 8.32
CA LEU A 209 14.19 -0.97 8.30
C LEU A 209 15.36 -1.22 7.34
N ASP A 210 15.59 -0.27 6.45
CA ASP A 210 16.68 -0.27 5.49
C ASP A 210 17.48 1.04 5.62
N PHE A 211 18.78 0.94 5.36
CA PHE A 211 19.74 2.04 5.43
C PHE A 211 20.42 2.27 4.08
N ASP A 212 20.08 1.48 3.07
CA ASP A 212 20.69 1.59 1.75
C ASP A 212 19.95 2.60 0.88
N TRP A 213 20.40 3.85 0.97
CA TRP A 213 19.76 4.97 0.30
C TRP A 213 19.96 5.00 -1.22
N ARG A 214 20.95 4.26 -1.73
CA ARG A 214 21.44 4.38 -3.13
C ARG A 214 21.25 3.12 -3.95
N ASN A 215 21.20 1.95 -3.32
CA ASN A 215 21.00 0.71 -4.06
C ASN A 215 19.60 0.62 -4.65
N TRP A 216 19.53 -0.08 -5.78
CA TRP A 216 18.31 -0.29 -6.52
C TRP A 216 17.43 -1.29 -5.79
N ASN A 217 16.18 -0.93 -5.55
CA ASN A 217 15.21 -1.86 -4.96
C ASN A 217 14.43 -2.57 -6.06
N PHE A 218 14.95 -3.72 -6.51
CA PHE A 218 14.34 -4.50 -7.59
C PHE A 218 12.95 -5.08 -7.27
N PHE A 219 12.51 -5.01 -6.01
CA PHE A 219 11.25 -5.61 -5.55
C PHE A 219 10.30 -4.61 -4.91
N GLY A 220 10.62 -3.32 -4.96
CA GLY A 220 9.91 -2.27 -4.25
C GLY A 220 9.64 -1.07 -5.13
N CYS A 221 8.51 -0.43 -4.87
CA CYS A 221 8.10 0.81 -5.50
C CYS A 221 7.79 1.86 -4.42
N GLY A 222 7.84 3.14 -4.79
CA GLY A 222 7.51 4.23 -3.88
C GLY A 222 6.05 4.18 -3.48
N TRP A 223 5.78 4.28 -2.18
CA TRP A 223 4.42 4.41 -1.67
C TRP A 223 4.09 5.89 -1.50
N LEU A 224 3.44 6.46 -2.52
CA LEU A 224 3.15 7.89 -2.56
C LEU A 224 1.85 8.21 -1.82
N VAL A 225 1.86 9.36 -1.15
CA VAL A 225 0.68 9.98 -0.56
C VAL A 225 0.58 11.43 -1.03
N LEU A 226 -0.64 11.95 -1.04
CA LEU A 226 -0.98 13.33 -1.34
C LEU A 226 -1.72 13.95 -0.14
N GLU A 227 -1.55 15.25 0.04
CA GLU A 227 -2.24 16.02 1.07
C GLU A 227 -3.73 16.22 0.72
N THR A 228 -4.51 16.56 1.74
CA THR A 228 -5.89 17.03 1.56
C THR A 228 -5.87 18.48 1.10
N ASP A 229 -6.66 18.80 0.08
CA ASP A 229 -6.87 20.19 -0.35
C ASP A 229 -7.44 21.06 0.80
#